data_AF-A0A0D0H8H7-F1
#
_entry.id   AF-A0A0D0H8H7-F1
#
_cell.length_a   1.000
_cell.length_b   1.000
_cell.length_c   1.000
_cell.angle_alpha   90.00
_cell.angle_beta   90.00
_cell.angle_gamma   90.00
#
_symmetry.space_group_name_H-M   'P 1'
#
loop_
_entity.id
_entity.type
_entity.pdbx_description
1 polymer ?
#
loop_
_entity_poly.entity_id
_entity_poly.type
_entity_poly.pdbx_seq_one_letter_code
_entity_poly.pdbx_strand_id
1 'polypeptide(L)'
;MPARVFVLVVVDEPGKDGFLVRRSYTTIHDPYLQALRLRPLDAMREVHPEKYGLWPRGPGSNASIAEHVMGYDKLTSYISTSSDFPGGADRFKGKVIFVDIAKAKRAGAKLVTTQEIKLELDRYAAQYPHLKNRIARIKSYAEGLDKEVLVKPNPMVPPSGIYTERGLAVTLGLVKFARVVQVIGIVFTAYDLGVATNASFEAKSVKPIEKEVIRQMGGWGGAIAGWKMGAAAGALVGLETGPGAVITGLVGGVVFGSIGYFGGGFAADEIVGK
;
A
#
# COMPACT_ATOMS: atom_id res chain seq x y z
N MET A 1 -35.94 -12.55 7.81
CA MET A 1 -35.23 -12.59 6.51
C MET A 1 -33.73 -12.55 6.77
N PRO A 2 -32.87 -13.30 6.05
CA PRO A 2 -31.44 -13.34 6.34
C PRO A 2 -30.77 -12.04 5.87
N ALA A 3 -29.88 -11.50 6.71
CA ALA A 3 -29.07 -10.33 6.39
C ALA A 3 -28.18 -10.62 5.16
N ARG A 4 -28.19 -9.71 4.17
CA ARG A 4 -27.28 -9.80 3.02
C ARG A 4 -25.99 -9.05 3.36
N VAL A 5 -24.87 -9.78 3.32
CA VAL A 5 -23.52 -9.25 3.52
C VAL A 5 -23.00 -8.72 2.19
N PHE A 6 -22.53 -7.48 2.16
CA PHE A 6 -21.80 -6.93 1.02
C PHE A 6 -20.31 -7.17 1.24
N VAL A 7 -19.66 -7.84 0.27
CA VAL A 7 -18.22 -8.09 0.29
C VAL A 7 -17.51 -6.86 -0.27
N LEU A 8 -16.78 -6.14 0.59
CA LEU A 8 -15.91 -5.05 0.19
C LEU A 8 -14.55 -5.64 -0.21
N VAL A 9 -14.14 -5.40 -1.44
CA VAL A 9 -12.77 -5.69 -1.90
C VAL A 9 -11.86 -4.63 -1.31
N VAL A 10 -11.14 -4.99 -0.24
CA VAL A 10 -10.09 -4.13 0.33
C VAL A 10 -8.89 -4.20 -0.63
N VAL A 11 -8.71 -3.13 -1.40
CA VAL A 11 -7.47 -2.94 -2.17
C VAL A 11 -6.33 -2.76 -1.17
N ASP A 12 -5.24 -3.48 -1.40
CA ASP A 12 -4.14 -3.57 -0.46
C ASP A 12 -3.28 -2.29 -0.53
N GLU A 13 -3.76 -1.23 0.11
CA GLU A 13 -3.24 0.13 -0.06
C GLU A 13 -1.81 0.28 0.49
N PRO A 14 -0.94 1.04 -0.21
CA PRO A 14 0.34 1.46 0.31
C PRO A 14 0.21 2.25 1.60
N GLY A 15 1.06 1.93 2.57
CA GLY A 15 1.16 2.68 3.82
C GLY A 15 1.53 4.14 3.63
N LYS A 16 1.03 5.02 4.52
CA LYS A 16 1.38 6.46 4.58
C LYS A 16 2.89 6.72 4.73
N ASP A 17 3.63 5.74 5.25
CA ASP A 17 5.07 5.81 5.47
C ASP A 17 5.88 5.65 4.17
N GLY A 18 5.25 5.22 3.07
CA GLY A 18 5.88 5.07 1.76
C GLY A 18 6.62 3.74 1.56
N PHE A 19 7.64 3.76 0.71
CA PHE A 19 8.36 2.57 0.24
C PHE A 19 9.86 2.66 0.47
N LEU A 20 10.48 1.51 0.67
CA LEU A 20 11.92 1.30 0.47
C LEU A 20 12.13 0.59 -0.86
N VAL A 21 13.21 0.92 -1.55
CA VAL A 21 13.56 0.34 -2.85
C VAL A 21 14.72 -0.63 -2.69
N ARG A 22 14.62 -1.81 -3.29
CA ARG A 22 15.72 -2.78 -3.34
C ARG A 22 15.89 -3.32 -4.74
N ARG A 23 17.14 -3.51 -5.15
CA ARG A 23 17.46 -4.29 -6.34
C ARG A 23 17.71 -5.73 -5.91
N SER A 24 16.91 -6.66 -6.44
CA SER A 24 17.04 -8.08 -6.17
C SER A 24 17.59 -8.82 -7.39
N TYR A 25 18.06 -10.05 -7.17
CA TYR A 25 18.50 -10.91 -8.27
C TYR A 25 17.36 -11.20 -9.24
N THR A 26 17.70 -11.38 -10.51
CA THR A 26 16.75 -11.69 -11.58
C THR A 26 16.63 -13.18 -11.86
N THR A 27 17.61 -13.98 -11.44
CA THR A 27 17.66 -15.42 -11.67
C THR A 27 18.40 -16.15 -10.55
N ILE A 28 18.02 -17.41 -10.29
CA ILE A 28 18.72 -18.30 -9.35
C ILE A 28 20.12 -18.71 -9.85
N HIS A 29 20.40 -18.48 -11.13
CA HIS A 29 21.69 -18.78 -11.76
C HIS A 29 22.69 -17.61 -11.67
N ASP A 30 22.36 -16.54 -10.93
CA ASP A 30 23.29 -15.44 -10.72
C ASP A 30 24.56 -15.94 -9.98
N PRO A 31 25.77 -15.69 -10.51
CA PRO A 31 27.01 -16.20 -9.90
C PRO A 31 27.22 -15.73 -8.45
N TYR A 32 26.82 -14.50 -8.12
CA TYR A 32 26.95 -13.97 -6.76
C TYR A 32 25.94 -14.63 -5.82
N LEU A 33 24.73 -14.93 -6.31
CA LEU A 33 23.73 -15.66 -5.52
C LEU A 33 24.17 -17.12 -5.28
N GLN A 34 24.72 -17.79 -6.30
CA GLN A 34 25.22 -19.16 -6.16
C GLN A 34 26.41 -19.25 -5.19
N ALA A 35 27.27 -18.24 -5.17
CA ALA A 35 28.40 -18.16 -4.24
C ALA A 35 27.96 -18.15 -2.76
N LEU A 36 26.73 -17.71 -2.46
CA LEU A 36 26.17 -17.74 -1.11
C LEU A 36 25.77 -19.15 -0.64
N ARG A 37 25.71 -20.14 -1.55
CA ARG A 37 25.35 -21.55 -1.27
C ARG A 37 24.06 -21.68 -0.45
N LEU A 38 23.06 -20.86 -0.79
CA LEU A 38 21.76 -20.87 -0.14
C LEU A 38 21.02 -22.18 -0.46
N ARG A 39 20.12 -22.58 0.45
CA ARG A 39 19.16 -23.66 0.16
C ARG A 39 18.28 -23.25 -1.03
N PRO A 40 17.74 -24.19 -1.82
CA PRO A 40 16.94 -23.86 -3.01
C PRO A 40 15.79 -22.88 -2.74
N LEU A 41 15.06 -23.05 -1.63
CA LEU A 41 13.98 -22.14 -1.26
C LEU A 41 14.48 -20.73 -0.90
N ASP A 42 15.64 -20.61 -0.27
CA ASP A 42 16.21 -19.33 0.12
C ASP A 42 16.74 -18.57 -1.10
N ALA A 43 17.32 -19.26 -2.08
CA ALA A 43 17.65 -18.68 -3.38
C ALA A 43 16.39 -18.18 -4.11
N MET A 44 15.30 -18.95 -4.08
CA MET A 44 14.03 -18.52 -4.67
C MET A 44 13.42 -17.30 -3.97
N ARG A 45 13.59 -17.16 -2.65
CA ARG A 45 13.15 -15.98 -1.88
C ARG A 45 13.92 -14.72 -2.27
N GLU A 46 15.22 -14.84 -2.56
CA GLU A 46 16.03 -13.72 -3.05
C GLU A 46 15.67 -13.27 -4.46
N VAL A 47 15.26 -14.20 -5.32
CA VAL A 47 14.88 -13.91 -6.72
C VAL A 47 13.41 -13.52 -6.85
N HIS A 48 12.52 -14.06 -6.01
CA HIS A 48 11.07 -13.81 -6.08
C HIS A 48 10.46 -13.40 -4.72
N PRO A 49 10.95 -12.30 -4.12
CA PRO A 49 10.43 -11.81 -2.84
C PRO A 49 8.95 -11.40 -2.93
N GLU A 50 8.47 -10.94 -4.09
CA GLU A 50 7.05 -10.64 -4.35
C GLU A 50 6.13 -11.86 -4.20
N LYS A 51 6.68 -13.07 -4.29
CA LYS A 51 5.94 -14.33 -4.16
C LYS A 51 6.14 -14.99 -2.81
N TYR A 52 7.37 -14.96 -2.28
CA TYR A 52 7.76 -15.73 -1.10
C TYR A 52 8.00 -14.88 0.16
N GLY A 53 7.89 -13.56 0.05
CA GLY A 53 8.17 -12.63 1.14
C GLY A 53 9.65 -12.25 1.18
N LEU A 54 9.96 -11.21 1.97
CA LEU A 54 11.31 -10.73 2.16
C LEU A 54 11.87 -11.36 3.44
N TRP A 55 12.76 -12.33 3.25
CA TRP A 55 13.42 -13.07 4.33
C TRP A 55 14.86 -12.62 4.49
N PRO A 56 15.38 -12.55 5.73
CA PRO A 56 16.81 -12.41 5.93
C PRO A 56 17.52 -13.68 5.44
N ARG A 57 18.74 -13.53 4.92
CA ARG A 57 19.56 -14.67 4.48
C ARG A 57 20.06 -15.50 5.67
N GLY A 58 20.25 -14.85 6.81
CA GLY A 58 20.64 -15.46 8.07
C GLY A 58 19.73 -15.02 9.23
N PRO A 59 18.50 -15.55 9.35
CA PRO A 59 17.54 -15.14 10.39
C PRO A 59 18.05 -15.30 11.83
N GLY A 60 19.00 -16.22 12.07
CA GLY A 60 19.63 -16.43 13.38
C GLY A 60 21.03 -15.80 13.52
N SER A 61 21.42 -14.91 12.60
CA SER A 61 22.75 -14.28 12.64
C SER A 61 22.84 -13.23 13.75
N ASN A 62 23.95 -13.27 14.49
CA ASN A 62 24.28 -12.26 15.50
C ASN A 62 25.08 -11.09 14.94
N ALA A 63 25.29 -11.03 13.61
CA ALA A 63 26.00 -9.93 12.98
C ALA A 63 25.38 -8.58 13.38
N SER A 64 26.23 -7.65 13.77
CA SER A 64 25.87 -6.26 14.05
C SER A 64 25.47 -5.51 12.79
N ILE A 65 24.86 -4.33 12.97
CA ILE A 65 24.55 -3.40 11.87
C ILE A 65 25.83 -3.05 11.10
N ALA A 66 26.92 -2.76 11.82
CA ALA A 66 28.20 -2.43 11.22
C ALA A 66 28.77 -3.61 10.43
N GLU A 67 28.80 -4.83 10.97
CA GLU A 67 29.33 -5.99 10.25
C GLU A 67 28.57 -6.30 8.95
N HIS A 68 27.24 -6.14 8.98
CA HIS A 68 26.37 -6.27 7.80
C HIS A 68 26.72 -5.23 6.73
N VAL A 69 26.75 -3.95 7.09
CA VAL A 69 27.01 -2.84 6.15
C VAL A 69 28.45 -2.87 5.63
N MET A 70 29.39 -3.28 6.49
CA MET A 70 30.78 -3.52 6.08
C MET A 70 30.92 -4.74 5.15
N GLY A 71 29.87 -5.55 5.03
CA GLY A 71 29.78 -6.69 4.14
C GLY A 71 30.74 -7.83 4.48
N TYR A 72 31.16 -7.94 5.74
CA TYR A 72 31.98 -9.05 6.23
C TYR A 72 31.18 -10.34 6.23
N ASP A 73 29.97 -10.30 6.80
CA ASP A 73 29.01 -11.39 6.73
C ASP A 73 27.99 -11.12 5.63
N LYS A 74 27.80 -12.11 4.75
CA LYS A 74 26.78 -12.06 3.69
C LYS A 74 25.44 -12.67 4.11
N LEU A 75 25.45 -13.46 5.18
CA LEU A 75 24.29 -14.17 5.72
C LEU A 75 23.90 -13.58 7.07
N THR A 76 23.23 -12.43 7.02
CA THR A 76 22.83 -11.69 8.22
C THR A 76 21.31 -11.66 8.38
N SER A 77 20.86 -11.15 9.53
CA SER A 77 19.44 -10.87 9.77
C SER A 77 18.96 -9.55 9.15
N TYR A 78 19.84 -8.83 8.45
CA TYR A 78 19.54 -7.54 7.85
C TYR A 78 19.47 -7.64 6.33
N ILE A 79 18.63 -6.79 5.75
CA ILE A 79 18.44 -6.68 4.31
C ILE A 79 18.64 -5.23 3.93
N SER A 80 19.64 -4.98 3.09
CA SER A 80 19.93 -3.64 2.58
C SER A 80 18.87 -3.19 1.59
N THR A 81 18.33 -2.01 1.84
CA THR A 81 17.38 -1.31 0.97
C THR A 81 17.79 0.16 0.86
N SER A 82 17.15 0.91 -0.02
CA SER A 82 17.40 2.33 -0.22
C SER A 82 16.12 3.12 0.03
N SER A 83 16.24 4.29 0.65
CA SER A 83 15.14 5.25 0.70
C SER A 83 15.01 6.09 -0.57
N ASP A 84 15.91 5.91 -1.55
CA ASP A 84 15.84 6.64 -2.81
C ASP A 84 14.74 6.04 -3.71
N PHE A 85 13.65 6.78 -3.87
CA PHE A 85 12.49 6.35 -4.63
C PHE A 85 12.34 7.18 -5.91
N PRO A 86 12.02 6.56 -7.07
CA PRO A 86 11.78 5.12 -7.29
C PRO A 86 13.03 4.31 -7.67
N GLY A 87 14.19 4.94 -7.89
CA GLY A 87 15.37 4.31 -8.51
C GLY A 87 16.18 3.36 -7.63
N GLY A 88 16.11 3.54 -6.31
CA GLY A 88 16.95 2.85 -5.33
C GLY A 88 18.43 3.20 -5.48
N ALA A 89 19.29 2.40 -4.85
CA ALA A 89 20.73 2.58 -4.94
C ALA A 89 21.27 2.16 -6.32
N ASP A 90 21.85 3.12 -7.04
CA ASP A 90 22.37 2.95 -8.42
C ASP A 90 23.51 1.92 -8.54
N ARG A 91 24.21 1.67 -7.43
CA ARG A 91 25.37 0.78 -7.41
C ARG A 91 25.00 -0.71 -7.52
N PHE A 92 23.74 -1.05 -7.26
CA PHE A 92 23.27 -2.41 -7.35
C PHE A 92 22.65 -2.67 -8.73
N LYS A 93 22.83 -3.88 -9.26
CA LYS A 93 22.17 -4.32 -10.49
C LYS A 93 21.11 -5.36 -10.13
N GLY A 94 20.03 -5.41 -10.90
CA GLY A 94 18.95 -6.36 -10.69
C GLY A 94 17.58 -5.76 -10.94
N LYS A 95 16.54 -6.55 -10.68
CA LYS A 95 15.15 -6.08 -10.77
C LYS A 95 14.82 -5.19 -9.58
N VAL A 96 14.06 -4.14 -9.82
CA VAL A 96 13.61 -3.24 -8.77
C VAL A 96 12.38 -3.83 -8.07
N ILE A 97 12.42 -3.85 -6.75
CA ILE A 97 11.28 -4.18 -5.89
C ILE A 97 11.07 -3.06 -4.88
N PHE A 98 9.82 -2.88 -4.47
CA PHE A 98 9.40 -1.88 -3.49
C PHE A 98 8.85 -2.58 -2.26
N VAL A 99 9.36 -2.20 -1.09
CA VAL A 99 8.94 -2.74 0.21
C VAL A 99 8.09 -1.69 0.90
N ASP A 100 6.83 -1.98 1.15
CA ASP A 100 5.93 -1.10 1.90
C ASP A 100 6.37 -1.03 3.36
N ILE A 101 6.73 0.18 3.80
CA ILE A 101 7.27 0.41 5.14
C ILE A 101 6.23 0.08 6.22
N ALA A 102 4.98 0.47 6.02
CA ALA A 102 3.93 0.24 7.02
C ALA A 102 3.60 -1.23 7.15
N LYS A 103 3.52 -1.97 6.03
CA LYS A 103 3.29 -3.42 6.05
C LYS A 103 4.49 -4.17 6.64
N ALA A 104 5.72 -3.75 6.34
CA ALA A 104 6.92 -4.31 6.97
C ALA A 104 6.90 -4.12 8.49
N LYS A 105 6.66 -2.89 8.97
CA LYS A 105 6.54 -2.60 10.42
C LYS A 105 5.41 -3.38 11.07
N ARG A 106 4.24 -3.47 10.43
CA ARG A 106 3.08 -4.24 10.92
C ARG A 106 3.38 -5.74 11.02
N ALA A 107 4.20 -6.26 10.12
CA ALA A 107 4.70 -7.62 10.15
C ALA A 107 5.84 -7.83 11.18
N GLY A 108 6.15 -6.83 12.01
CA GLY A 108 7.17 -6.93 13.06
C GLY A 108 8.59 -6.61 12.59
N ALA A 109 8.78 -6.17 11.35
CA ALA A 109 10.11 -5.78 10.88
C ALA A 109 10.60 -4.52 11.59
N LYS A 110 11.87 -4.53 11.99
CA LYS A 110 12.57 -3.34 12.49
C LYS A 110 13.30 -2.67 11.34
N LEU A 111 13.21 -1.35 11.27
CA LEU A 111 13.98 -0.56 10.32
C LEU A 111 15.15 0.09 11.03
N VAL A 112 16.31 0.09 10.39
CA VAL A 112 17.49 0.82 10.81
C VAL A 112 17.73 1.92 9.80
N THR A 113 17.58 3.15 10.24
CA THR A 113 17.75 4.36 9.42
C THR A 113 19.21 4.58 9.05
N THR A 114 19.44 5.39 8.02
CA THR A 114 20.79 5.81 7.62
C THR A 114 21.56 6.46 8.78
N GLN A 115 20.88 7.23 9.63
CA GLN A 115 21.48 7.87 10.80
C GLN A 115 21.91 6.85 11.86
N GLU A 116 21.11 5.82 12.11
CA GLU A 116 21.47 4.74 13.02
C GLU A 116 22.64 3.92 12.48
N ILE A 117 22.67 3.64 11.16
CA ILE A 117 23.82 2.99 10.51
C ILE A 117 25.09 3.82 10.72
N LYS A 118 25.04 5.14 10.51
CA LYS A 118 26.18 6.04 10.74
C LYS A 118 26.69 5.97 12.17
N LEU A 119 25.79 6.01 13.14
CA LEU A 119 26.13 5.93 14.55
C LEU A 119 26.82 4.60 14.89
N GLU A 120 26.30 3.49 14.37
CA GLU A 120 26.89 2.16 14.56
C GLU A 120 28.26 2.03 13.88
N LEU A 121 28.44 2.60 12.68
CA LEU A 121 29.74 2.66 12.01
C LEU A 121 30.75 3.51 12.79
N ASP A 122 30.33 4.62 13.40
CA ASP A 122 31.21 5.46 14.23
C ASP A 122 31.65 4.71 15.50
N ARG A 123 30.73 4.00 16.16
CA ARG A 123 31.06 3.13 17.29
C ARG A 123 32.02 2.01 16.89
N TYR A 124 31.78 1.38 15.74
CA TYR A 124 32.64 0.34 15.20
C TYR A 124 34.05 0.87 14.86
N ALA A 125 34.16 2.09 14.33
CA ALA A 125 35.45 2.72 14.06
C ALA A 125 36.25 3.03 15.33
N ALA A 126 35.56 3.39 16.43
CA ALA A 126 36.20 3.60 17.72
C ALA A 126 36.76 2.28 18.31
N GLN A 127 36.05 1.17 18.12
CA GLN A 127 36.48 -0.16 18.56
C GLN A 127 37.59 -0.74 17.67
N TYR A 128 37.57 -0.45 16.37
CA TYR A 128 38.53 -0.94 15.38
C TYR A 128 39.24 0.20 14.64
N PRO A 129 40.17 0.94 15.29
CA PRO A 129 40.81 2.12 14.69
C PRO A 129 41.54 1.84 13.37
N HIS A 130 42.05 0.61 13.19
CA HIS A 130 42.74 0.19 11.96
C HIS A 130 41.80 0.13 10.73
N LEU A 131 40.48 0.11 10.92
CA LEU A 131 39.48 0.09 9.84
C LEU A 131 38.92 1.48 9.51
N LYS A 132 39.36 2.55 10.20
CA LYS A 132 38.78 3.90 10.12
C LYS A 132 38.59 4.40 8.68
N ASN A 133 39.60 4.24 7.82
CA ASN A 133 39.53 4.68 6.42
C ASN A 133 38.49 3.90 5.60
N ARG A 134 38.40 2.59 5.82
CA ARG A 134 37.41 1.73 5.16
C ARG A 134 36.00 2.08 5.61
N ILE A 135 35.81 2.30 6.92
CA ILE A 135 34.53 2.67 7.51
C ILE A 135 34.07 4.04 7.00
N ALA A 136 34.96 5.04 6.97
CA ALA A 136 34.64 6.36 6.43
C ALA A 136 34.14 6.31 4.98
N ARG A 137 34.77 5.48 4.14
CA ARG A 137 34.34 5.26 2.76
C ARG A 137 32.98 4.56 2.66
N ILE A 138 32.72 3.58 3.52
CA ILE A 138 31.43 2.87 3.53
C ILE A 138 30.31 3.77 4.05
N LYS A 139 30.60 4.60 5.06
CA LYS A 139 29.69 5.61 5.59
C LYS A 139 29.28 6.62 4.51
N SER A 140 30.22 7.11 3.69
CA SER A 140 29.89 8.05 2.60
C SER A 140 29.01 7.42 1.52
N TYR A 141 29.19 6.12 1.23
CA TYR A 141 28.33 5.39 0.32
C TYR A 141 26.91 5.21 0.87
N ALA A 142 26.79 4.75 2.12
CA ALA A 142 25.50 4.52 2.77
C ALA A 142 24.66 5.80 2.85
N GLU A 143 25.28 6.97 3.07
CA GLU A 143 24.58 8.25 3.18
C GLU A 143 24.33 8.92 1.83
N GLY A 144 25.36 9.05 0.99
CA GLY A 144 25.28 9.89 -0.21
C GLY A 144 24.73 9.16 -1.42
N LEU A 145 25.19 7.93 -1.67
CA LEU A 145 24.91 7.22 -2.91
C LEU A 145 23.75 6.24 -2.75
N ASP A 146 23.78 5.46 -1.68
CA ASP A 146 22.88 4.32 -1.51
C ASP A 146 21.63 4.71 -0.70
N LYS A 147 21.68 5.81 0.07
CA LYS A 147 20.66 6.24 1.05
C LYS A 147 20.13 5.02 1.83
N GLU A 148 21.07 4.26 2.37
CA GLU A 148 20.83 2.90 2.84
C GLU A 148 19.93 2.90 4.09
N VAL A 149 18.94 2.02 4.07
CA VAL A 149 18.07 1.68 5.19
C VAL A 149 18.09 0.16 5.30
N LEU A 150 18.33 -0.37 6.51
CA LEU A 150 18.27 -1.81 6.73
C LEU A 150 16.88 -2.21 7.18
N VAL A 151 16.36 -3.29 6.59
CA VAL A 151 15.19 -4.00 7.10
C VAL A 151 15.68 -5.22 7.85
N LYS A 152 15.27 -5.37 9.11
CA LYS A 152 15.41 -6.60 9.90
C LYS A 152 14.04 -7.25 10.05
N PRO A 153 13.67 -8.20 9.18
CA PRO A 153 12.36 -8.86 9.25
C PRO A 153 12.22 -9.73 10.50
N ASN A 154 10.98 -9.93 10.96
CA ASN A 154 10.69 -10.84 12.08
C ASN A 154 9.29 -11.47 11.92
N PRO A 155 9.16 -12.67 11.32
CA PRO A 155 10.19 -13.46 10.66
C PRO A 155 10.46 -13.03 9.20
N MET A 156 9.47 -12.43 8.53
CA MET A 156 9.56 -11.96 7.14
C MET A 156 8.68 -10.72 6.92
N VAL A 157 8.99 -9.93 5.89
CA VAL A 157 7.98 -9.03 5.32
C VAL A 157 7.09 -9.87 4.38
N PRO A 158 5.76 -9.84 4.52
CA PRO A 158 4.88 -10.68 3.73
C PRO A 158 4.95 -10.31 2.23
N PRO A 159 4.65 -11.26 1.32
CA PRO A 159 4.59 -11.01 -0.12
C PRO A 159 3.72 -9.81 -0.50
N SER A 160 2.60 -9.62 0.20
CA SER A 160 1.67 -8.48 0.01
C SER A 160 2.27 -7.10 0.34
N GLY A 161 3.42 -7.05 1.03
CA GLY A 161 4.19 -5.85 1.29
C GLY A 161 5.31 -5.60 0.28
N ILE A 162 5.40 -6.40 -0.79
CA ILE A 162 6.50 -6.36 -1.76
C ILE A 162 5.91 -6.22 -3.16
N TYR A 163 6.26 -5.12 -3.82
CA TYR A 163 5.72 -4.79 -5.13
C TYR A 163 6.83 -4.84 -6.19
N THR A 164 6.49 -5.32 -7.37
CA THR A 164 7.27 -5.06 -8.60
C THR A 164 6.90 -3.70 -9.16
N GLU A 165 7.67 -3.15 -10.11
CA GLU A 165 7.31 -1.89 -10.79
C GLU A 165 5.89 -1.92 -11.36
N ARG A 166 5.55 -2.99 -12.08
CA ARG A 166 4.19 -3.17 -12.64
C ARG A 166 3.14 -3.32 -11.54
N GLY A 167 3.42 -4.12 -10.50
CA GLY A 167 2.50 -4.32 -9.38
C GLY A 167 2.24 -3.02 -8.61
N LEU A 168 3.28 -2.21 -8.39
CA LEU A 168 3.17 -0.91 -7.73
C LEU A 168 2.37 0.08 -8.58
N ALA A 169 2.64 0.16 -9.88
CA ALA A 169 1.91 1.04 -10.80
C ALA A 169 0.41 0.70 -10.83
N VAL A 170 0.07 -0.59 -10.92
CA VAL A 170 -1.32 -1.08 -10.83
C VAL A 170 -1.92 -0.75 -9.47
N THR A 171 -1.19 -0.96 -8.37
CA THR A 171 -1.70 -0.70 -7.02
C THR A 171 -1.92 0.80 -6.79
N LEU A 172 -0.98 1.67 -7.16
CA LEU A 172 -1.14 3.12 -7.04
C LEU A 172 -2.27 3.64 -7.94
N GLY A 173 -2.40 3.10 -9.16
CA GLY A 173 -3.54 3.38 -10.04
C GLY A 173 -4.85 2.94 -9.39
N LEU A 174 -4.92 1.70 -8.93
CA LEU A 174 -6.11 1.14 -8.29
C LEU A 174 -6.44 1.85 -6.99
N VAL A 175 -5.47 2.27 -6.17
CA VAL A 175 -5.68 3.02 -4.92
C VAL A 175 -6.19 4.43 -5.19
N LYS A 176 -5.76 5.08 -6.28
CA LYS A 176 -6.38 6.34 -6.70
C LYS A 176 -7.89 6.15 -6.96
N PHE A 177 -8.27 5.07 -7.63
CA PHE A 177 -9.68 4.73 -7.84
C PHE A 177 -10.37 4.19 -6.58
N ALA A 178 -9.68 3.39 -5.77
CA ALA A 178 -10.21 2.76 -4.58
C ALA A 178 -10.42 3.77 -3.47
N ARG A 179 -9.57 4.78 -3.29
CA ARG A 179 -9.82 5.89 -2.35
C ARG A 179 -11.09 6.66 -2.70
N VAL A 180 -11.43 6.76 -3.99
CA VAL A 180 -12.71 7.31 -4.45
C VAL A 180 -13.89 6.38 -4.09
N VAL A 181 -13.67 5.06 -4.06
CA VAL A 181 -14.68 4.03 -3.71
C VAL A 181 -14.78 3.75 -2.21
N GLN A 182 -13.68 3.81 -1.45
CA GLN A 182 -13.51 3.41 -0.04
C GLN A 182 -14.17 4.40 0.93
N VAL A 183 -14.46 5.61 0.43
CA VAL A 183 -15.40 6.54 1.05
C VAL A 183 -16.82 5.93 1.22
N ILE A 184 -17.14 4.82 0.55
CA ILE A 184 -18.48 4.23 0.52
C ILE A 184 -18.48 2.89 1.28
N GLY A 185 -18.08 2.94 2.54
CA GLY A 185 -18.40 1.92 3.54
C GLY A 185 -19.65 2.31 4.33
N ILE A 186 -20.77 2.58 3.66
CA ILE A 186 -22.02 2.95 4.37
C ILE A 186 -22.75 1.66 4.75
N VAL A 187 -22.81 1.39 6.06
CA VAL A 187 -23.66 0.33 6.62
C VAL A 187 -25.09 0.85 6.68
N PHE A 188 -25.89 0.58 5.66
CA PHE A 188 -27.34 0.76 5.80
C PHE A 188 -27.93 -0.39 6.60
N THR A 189 -28.62 -0.08 7.69
CA THR A 189 -29.46 -1.08 8.36
C THR A 189 -30.73 -1.22 7.51
N ALA A 190 -30.93 -2.40 6.90
CA ALA A 190 -31.95 -2.63 5.88
C ALA A 190 -33.41 -2.36 6.35
N TYR A 191 -33.64 -2.32 7.66
CA TYR A 191 -34.96 -2.05 8.24
C TYR A 191 -35.40 -0.59 7.99
N ASP A 192 -34.58 0.38 8.37
CA ASP A 192 -34.91 1.81 8.24
C ASP A 192 -34.97 2.23 6.77
N LEU A 193 -34.08 1.70 5.94
CA LEU A 193 -34.09 1.96 4.50
C LEU A 193 -35.30 1.33 3.81
N GLY A 194 -35.72 0.14 4.23
CA GLY A 194 -36.90 -0.54 3.71
C GLY A 194 -38.19 0.19 4.01
N VAL A 195 -38.34 0.70 5.25
CA VAL A 195 -39.48 1.53 5.66
C VAL A 195 -39.51 2.84 4.88
N ALA A 196 -38.37 3.53 4.75
CA ALA A 196 -38.26 4.77 3.98
C ALA A 196 -38.54 4.53 2.47
N THR A 197 -38.14 3.39 1.93
CA THR A 197 -38.38 3.02 0.52
C THR A 197 -39.85 2.71 0.25
N ASN A 198 -40.52 1.96 1.13
CA ASN A 198 -41.96 1.73 1.02
C ASN A 198 -42.75 3.04 1.13
N ALA A 199 -42.38 3.90 2.08
CA ALA A 199 -42.98 5.23 2.21
C ALA A 199 -42.73 6.10 0.97
N SER A 200 -41.54 6.01 0.36
CA SER A 200 -41.24 6.71 -0.90
C SER A 200 -42.01 6.18 -2.10
N PHE A 201 -42.24 4.88 -2.16
CA PHE A 201 -43.03 4.25 -3.22
C PHE A 201 -44.52 4.61 -3.09
N GLU A 202 -45.07 4.52 -1.88
CA GLU A 202 -46.47 4.91 -1.58
C GLU A 202 -46.69 6.41 -1.79
N ALA A 203 -45.74 7.25 -1.36
CA ALA A 203 -45.81 8.70 -1.53
C ALA A 203 -45.42 9.17 -2.94
N LYS A 204 -45.00 8.27 -3.85
CA LYS A 204 -44.39 8.58 -5.15
C LYS A 204 -43.36 9.71 -5.06
N SER A 205 -42.55 9.71 -3.99
CA SER A 205 -41.68 10.83 -3.63
C SER A 205 -40.38 10.34 -3.02
N VAL A 206 -39.26 10.94 -3.41
CA VAL A 206 -37.92 10.59 -2.90
C VAL A 206 -37.58 11.22 -1.54
N LYS A 207 -38.41 12.17 -1.06
CA LYS A 207 -38.17 12.97 0.15
C LYS A 207 -38.02 12.15 1.46
N PRO A 208 -38.76 11.05 1.68
CA PRO A 208 -38.57 10.22 2.87
C PRO A 208 -37.18 9.54 2.93
N ILE A 209 -36.70 9.01 1.80
CA ILE A 209 -35.35 8.43 1.69
C ILE A 209 -34.28 9.52 1.87
N GLU A 210 -34.48 10.71 1.29
CA GLU A 210 -33.57 11.87 1.49
C GLU A 210 -33.30 12.15 2.97
N LYS A 211 -34.38 12.23 3.75
CA LYS A 211 -34.32 12.65 5.16
C LYS A 211 -33.55 11.65 6.02
N GLU A 212 -33.75 10.35 5.79
CA GLU A 212 -33.12 9.29 6.56
C GLU A 212 -31.64 9.14 6.23
N VAL A 213 -31.26 9.33 4.97
CA VAL A 213 -29.87 9.30 4.52
C VAL A 213 -29.10 10.52 5.04
N ILE A 214 -29.69 11.73 4.97
CA ILE A 214 -29.08 12.94 5.56
C ILE A 214 -28.88 12.79 7.07
N ARG A 215 -29.82 12.13 7.76
CA ARG A 215 -29.72 11.81 9.19
C ARG A 215 -28.58 10.83 9.49
N GLN A 216 -28.39 9.80 8.66
CA GLN A 216 -27.34 8.80 8.85
C GLN A 216 -25.95 9.25 8.38
N MET A 217 -25.87 10.22 7.46
CA MET A 217 -24.62 10.64 6.80
C MET A 217 -24.24 12.11 7.04
N GLY A 218 -24.83 12.77 8.05
CA GLY A 218 -24.69 14.21 8.32
C GLY A 218 -23.24 14.71 8.20
N GLY A 219 -22.94 15.43 7.11
CA GLY A 219 -21.63 16.08 6.90
C GLY A 219 -21.02 16.00 5.48
N TRP A 220 -21.57 15.20 4.55
CA TRP A 220 -20.92 14.93 3.25
C TRP A 220 -21.58 15.66 2.07
N GLY A 221 -21.25 16.94 1.88
CA GLY A 221 -21.89 17.82 0.87
C GLY A 221 -21.85 17.32 -0.58
N GLY A 222 -20.77 16.68 -1.03
CA GLY A 222 -20.63 16.15 -2.40
C GLY A 222 -21.41 14.85 -2.66
N ALA A 223 -21.50 13.98 -1.64
CA ALA A 223 -22.26 12.73 -1.73
C ALA A 223 -23.77 12.99 -1.87
N ILE A 224 -24.29 14.07 -1.25
CA ILE A 224 -25.71 14.46 -1.31
C ILE A 224 -26.12 14.85 -2.74
N ALA A 225 -25.27 15.55 -3.49
CA ALA A 225 -25.58 15.97 -4.87
C ALA A 225 -25.58 14.80 -5.86
N GLY A 226 -24.58 13.93 -5.76
CA GLY A 226 -24.49 12.69 -6.52
C GLY A 226 -25.64 11.71 -6.26
N TRP A 227 -26.04 11.64 -4.99
CA TRP A 227 -27.17 10.86 -4.51
C TRP A 227 -28.51 11.36 -5.08
N LYS A 228 -28.76 12.68 -5.18
CA LYS A 228 -30.01 13.21 -5.77
C LYS A 228 -30.18 12.76 -7.22
N MET A 229 -29.09 12.72 -7.99
CA MET A 229 -29.12 12.27 -9.38
C MET A 229 -29.34 10.76 -9.49
N GLY A 230 -28.65 9.93 -8.69
CA GLY A 230 -28.84 8.47 -8.74
C GLY A 230 -30.12 7.97 -8.08
N ALA A 231 -30.62 8.66 -7.05
CA ALA A 231 -31.93 8.40 -6.46
C ALA A 231 -33.05 8.81 -7.43
N ALA A 232 -32.93 9.92 -8.15
CA ALA A 232 -33.90 10.30 -9.19
C ALA A 232 -33.89 9.27 -10.34
N ALA A 233 -32.71 8.86 -10.82
CA ALA A 233 -32.58 7.82 -11.83
C ALA A 233 -33.11 6.45 -11.35
N GLY A 234 -32.75 6.05 -10.13
CA GLY A 234 -33.20 4.80 -9.52
C GLY A 234 -34.69 4.78 -9.16
N ALA A 235 -35.28 5.92 -8.80
CA ALA A 235 -36.71 6.08 -8.57
C ALA A 235 -37.50 6.01 -9.87
N LEU A 236 -37.01 6.64 -10.95
CA LEU A 236 -37.61 6.53 -12.29
C LEU A 236 -37.64 5.07 -12.77
N VAL A 237 -36.54 4.34 -12.59
CA VAL A 237 -36.46 2.92 -12.97
C VAL A 237 -37.22 2.01 -11.98
N GLY A 238 -37.24 2.37 -10.69
CA GLY A 238 -37.90 1.62 -9.62
C GLY A 238 -39.43 1.75 -9.59
N LEU A 239 -40.00 2.78 -10.21
CA LEU A 239 -41.44 2.86 -10.46
C LEU A 239 -41.93 1.70 -11.35
N GLU A 240 -41.07 1.18 -12.23
CA GLU A 240 -41.39 0.11 -13.18
C GLU A 240 -40.87 -1.27 -12.74
N THR A 241 -39.79 -1.30 -11.97
CA THR A 241 -39.05 -2.54 -11.65
C THR A 241 -39.01 -2.90 -10.16
N GLY A 242 -39.61 -2.06 -9.32
CA GLY A 242 -39.83 -2.29 -7.89
C GLY A 242 -38.73 -1.75 -6.96
N PRO A 243 -38.91 -1.90 -5.63
CA PRO A 243 -38.08 -1.27 -4.60
C PRO A 243 -36.58 -1.61 -4.67
N GLY A 244 -36.23 -2.76 -5.24
CA GLY A 244 -34.85 -3.20 -5.41
C GLY A 244 -34.04 -2.29 -6.34
N ALA A 245 -34.65 -1.75 -7.39
CA ALA A 245 -33.98 -0.86 -8.34
C ALA A 245 -33.71 0.54 -7.76
N VAL A 246 -34.56 1.00 -6.82
CA VAL A 246 -34.32 2.22 -6.06
C VAL A 246 -33.07 2.07 -5.21
N ILE A 247 -32.92 0.94 -4.51
CA ILE A 247 -31.73 0.63 -3.69
C ILE A 247 -30.48 0.50 -4.55
N THR A 248 -30.55 -0.18 -5.71
CA THR A 248 -29.40 -0.29 -6.62
C THR A 248 -29.03 1.06 -7.25
N GLY A 249 -30.00 1.88 -7.62
CA GLY A 249 -29.78 3.24 -8.14
C GLY A 249 -29.26 4.21 -7.06
N LEU A 250 -29.65 4.04 -5.80
CA LEU A 250 -29.11 4.76 -4.65
C LEU A 250 -27.64 4.44 -4.41
N VAL A 251 -27.29 3.14 -4.35
CA VAL A 251 -25.89 2.69 -4.21
C VAL A 251 -25.06 3.16 -5.40
N GLY A 252 -25.58 3.00 -6.63
CA GLY A 252 -24.94 3.49 -7.84
C GLY A 252 -24.76 5.01 -7.82
N GLY A 253 -25.76 5.77 -7.39
CA GLY A 253 -25.75 7.23 -7.29
C GLY A 253 -24.72 7.79 -6.34
N VAL A 254 -24.56 7.15 -5.17
CA VAL A 254 -23.52 7.52 -4.21
C VAL A 254 -22.14 7.19 -4.77
N VAL A 255 -21.98 6.05 -5.43
CA VAL A 255 -20.73 5.64 -6.08
C VAL A 255 -20.35 6.59 -7.21
N PHE A 256 -21.19 6.72 -8.24
CA PHE A 256 -20.92 7.56 -9.41
C PHE A 256 -20.95 9.05 -9.10
N GLY A 257 -21.77 9.47 -8.16
CA GLY A 257 -21.84 10.84 -7.68
C GLY A 257 -20.61 11.29 -6.90
N SER A 258 -20.06 10.40 -6.05
CA SER A 258 -18.77 10.65 -5.38
C SER A 258 -17.62 10.63 -6.38
N ILE A 259 -17.66 9.74 -7.39
CA ILE A 259 -16.72 9.75 -8.52
C ILE A 259 -16.79 11.09 -9.27
N GLY A 260 -17.98 11.64 -9.53
CA GLY A 260 -18.13 12.93 -10.20
C GLY A 260 -17.64 14.12 -9.38
N TYR A 261 -17.89 14.14 -8.06
CA TYR A 261 -17.47 15.23 -7.17
C TYR A 261 -15.93 15.29 -7.01
N PHE A 262 -15.28 14.14 -6.82
CA PHE A 262 -13.82 14.08 -6.64
C PHE A 262 -13.05 14.00 -7.98
N GLY A 263 -13.66 13.45 -9.03
CA GLY A 263 -13.10 13.39 -10.39
C GLY A 263 -13.31 14.68 -11.20
N GLY A 264 -14.36 15.45 -10.91
CA GLY A 264 -14.65 16.73 -11.57
C GLY A 264 -13.58 17.80 -11.33
N GLY A 265 -12.87 17.74 -10.19
CA GLY A 265 -11.69 18.58 -9.94
C GLY A 265 -10.53 18.29 -10.89
N PHE A 266 -10.35 17.04 -11.30
CA PHE A 266 -9.30 16.65 -12.27
C PHE A 266 -9.65 17.10 -13.70
N ALA A 267 -10.91 16.96 -14.12
CA ALA A 267 -11.36 17.47 -15.42
C ALA A 267 -11.34 19.01 -15.46
N ALA A 268 -11.61 19.68 -14.35
CA ALA A 268 -11.53 21.13 -14.24
C ALA A 268 -10.08 21.63 -14.29
N ASP A 269 -9.12 20.98 -13.63
CA ASP A 269 -7.70 21.37 -13.70
C ASP A 269 -7.09 21.15 -15.10
N GLU A 270 -7.56 20.15 -15.84
CA GLU A 270 -7.11 19.88 -17.22
C GLU A 270 -7.78 20.83 -18.25
N ILE A 271 -8.90 21.47 -17.91
CA ILE A 271 -9.60 22.46 -18.74
C ILE A 271 -9.22 23.91 -18.37
N VAL A 272 -8.96 24.20 -17.09
CA VAL A 272 -8.61 25.54 -16.57
C VAL A 272 -7.09 25.77 -16.56
N GLY A 273 -6.29 24.71 -16.70
CA GLY A 273 -4.84 24.80 -16.95
C GLY A 273 -4.47 25.18 -18.38
N LYS A 274 -4.79 26.41 -18.80
CA LYS A 274 -4.11 27.15 -19.87
C LYS A 274 -3.96 28.62 -19.49
#